data_AF-A0A2E7QIK2-F1
#
_entry.id   AF-A0A2E7QIK2-F1
#
_cell.length_a   1.000
_cell.length_b   1.000
_cell.length_c   1.000
_cell.angle_alpha   90.00
_cell.angle_beta   90.00
_cell.angle_gamma   90.00
#
_symmetry.space_group_name_H-M   'P 1'
#
loop_
_entity.id
_entity.type
_entity.pdbx_description
1 polymer ?
#
loop_
_entity_poly.entity_id
_entity_poly.type
_entity_poly.pdbx_seq_one_letter_code
_entity_poly.pdbx_strand_id
1 'polypeptide(L)'
;MFNNTQAKAGVPAYALATAAALAPVLAFFEPRWASPLIVAAAVVAFAATLLRKGRLHLPGRPLVVVLVLLCFWAAVTIIWSLDVWIATRGTLKLTGNLLVGVVLLSIAKDLDEGEARIVSFGLLGGFLLTLTALTVEVLFGGPISSRLIGIHPDTALLFGFFWLNSSLAILALTVWPLSVMFLGKLHGSFAGALFVVMVAVAFLIEYVTGMAAVAVGLVTAGIVYRGQGGALRILAGLMVLGLFAAPLLPAKVFEPAAFSKSDLVPRALVHRMYVWDFTAARILEKPFHGWGMSASRVIPEGKEYAVDPRYGTIGDKLPLHPHNFALQAWLELGLPGALLFAAFGALVLLGIAGSGKGRRVMALQAGHFAAGLFLITFGFGVWQSWGQASLWLSAAMMVAASRARARTDTGEED
;
A
#
# COMPACT_ATOMS: atom_id res chain seq x y z
N MET A 1 -22.61 31.49 28.80
CA MET A 1 -21.31 30.95 29.28
C MET A 1 -20.97 29.76 28.38
N PHE A 2 -20.30 30.02 27.25
CA PHE A 2 -19.86 28.96 26.35
C PHE A 2 -18.65 28.28 26.98
N ASN A 3 -18.81 27.02 27.38
CA ASN A 3 -17.74 26.22 27.95
C ASN A 3 -16.75 25.86 26.84
N ASN A 4 -15.83 26.79 26.56
CA ASN A 4 -14.73 26.62 25.64
C ASN A 4 -13.66 25.71 26.28
N THR A 5 -13.97 24.42 26.42
CA THR A 5 -12.95 23.40 26.67
C THR A 5 -12.50 22.86 25.32
N GLN A 6 -11.75 23.68 24.58
CA GLN A 6 -10.83 23.13 23.58
C GLN A 6 -9.80 22.29 24.36
N ALA A 7 -10.10 21.00 24.54
CA ALA A 7 -9.12 20.04 24.99
C ALA A 7 -7.93 20.18 24.04
N LYS A 8 -6.77 20.63 24.56
CA LYS A 8 -5.54 20.70 23.78
C LYS A 8 -5.33 19.32 23.16
N ALA A 9 -5.19 19.29 21.84
CA ALA A 9 -5.02 18.03 21.13
C ALA A 9 -3.84 17.24 21.70
N GLY A 10 -4.04 15.94 21.87
CA GLY A 10 -3.01 15.10 22.47
C GLY A 10 -1.81 14.94 21.53
N VAL A 11 -0.64 14.71 22.14
CA VAL A 11 0.60 14.31 21.45
C VAL A 11 0.38 13.21 20.39
N PRO A 12 -0.49 12.18 20.59
CA PRO A 12 -0.74 11.17 19.57
C PRO A 12 -1.26 11.75 18.25
N ALA A 13 -2.14 12.76 18.30
CA ALA A 13 -2.72 13.38 17.12
C ALA A 13 -1.65 14.14 16.31
N TYR A 14 -0.81 14.92 16.99
CA TYR A 14 0.28 15.63 16.32
C TYR A 14 1.31 14.68 15.72
N ALA A 15 1.68 13.60 16.42
CA ALA A 15 2.61 12.61 15.89
C ALA A 15 2.07 11.94 14.61
N LEU A 16 0.79 11.54 14.59
CA LEU A 16 0.16 10.99 13.39
C LEU A 16 0.03 12.03 12.27
N ALA A 17 -0.33 13.28 12.61
CA ALA A 17 -0.42 14.37 11.65
C ALA A 17 0.93 14.67 10.99
N THR A 18 2.02 14.68 11.77
CA THR A 18 3.39 14.86 11.26
C THR A 18 3.78 13.71 10.34
N ALA A 19 3.50 12.46 10.71
CA ALA A 19 3.76 11.32 9.83
C ALA A 19 2.97 11.41 8.52
N ALA A 20 1.68 11.73 8.60
CA ALA A 20 0.82 11.90 7.43
C ALA A 20 1.26 13.05 6.52
N ALA A 21 1.74 14.15 7.11
CA ALA A 21 2.22 15.31 6.37
C ALA A 21 3.58 15.06 5.70
N LEU A 22 4.54 14.49 6.44
CA LEU A 22 5.93 14.41 6.01
C LEU A 22 6.26 13.12 5.25
N ALA A 23 5.52 12.02 5.42
CA ALA A 23 5.82 10.78 4.70
C ALA A 23 5.87 10.93 3.17
N PRO A 24 4.86 11.53 2.49
CA PRO A 24 4.92 11.71 1.03
C PRO A 24 6.02 12.71 0.59
N VAL A 25 6.31 13.72 1.42
CA VAL A 25 7.35 14.73 1.18
C VAL A 25 8.74 14.12 1.29
N LEU A 26 9.01 13.34 2.33
CA LEU A 26 10.31 12.67 2.50
C LEU A 26 10.52 11.60 1.44
N ALA A 27 9.47 10.90 1.04
CA ALA A 27 9.54 9.92 -0.05
C ALA A 27 9.92 10.54 -1.40
N PHE A 28 9.76 11.86 -1.57
CA PHE A 28 10.14 12.58 -2.80
C PHE A 28 11.65 12.59 -2.94
N PHE A 29 12.35 12.76 -1.82
CA PHE A 29 13.81 12.78 -1.77
C PHE A 29 14.38 11.37 -1.74
N GLU A 30 13.87 10.52 -0.85
CA GLU A 30 14.25 9.11 -0.81
C GLU A 30 13.13 8.29 -0.12
N PRO A 31 12.55 7.30 -0.81
CA PRO A 31 11.40 6.52 -0.31
C PRO A 31 11.64 5.91 1.08
N ARG A 32 12.88 5.51 1.37
CA ARG A 32 13.24 4.85 2.64
C ARG A 32 13.01 5.74 3.87
N TRP A 33 13.00 7.07 3.75
CA TRP A 33 12.77 7.99 4.88
C TRP A 33 11.34 7.95 5.42
N ALA A 34 10.36 7.48 4.64
CA ALA A 34 9.00 7.31 5.12
C ALA A 34 8.92 6.31 6.27
N SER A 35 9.67 5.20 6.21
CA SER A 35 9.63 4.15 7.23
C SER A 35 10.10 4.60 8.62
N PRO A 36 11.30 5.17 8.83
CA PRO A 36 11.74 5.61 10.14
C PRO A 36 10.88 6.75 10.69
N LEU A 37 10.37 7.66 9.85
CA LEU A 37 9.43 8.70 10.28
C LEU A 37 8.15 8.08 10.86
N ILE A 38 7.54 7.14 10.14
CA ILE A 38 6.29 6.48 10.56
C ILE A 38 6.51 5.65 11.82
N VAL A 39 7.65 4.97 11.93
CA VAL A 39 8.04 4.23 13.16
C VAL A 39 8.19 5.18 14.34
N ALA A 40 8.92 6.29 14.18
CA ALA A 40 9.11 7.27 15.24
C ALA A 40 7.78 7.87 15.70
N ALA A 41 6.91 8.24 14.76
CA ALA A 41 5.58 8.73 15.07
C ALA A 41 4.73 7.69 15.81
N ALA A 42 4.77 6.41 15.39
CA ALA A 42 4.07 5.33 16.06
C ALA A 42 4.56 5.13 17.51
N VAL A 43 5.88 5.16 17.74
CA VAL A 43 6.47 5.03 19.08
C VAL A 43 6.07 6.20 19.99
N VAL A 44 6.20 7.44 19.50
CA VAL A 44 5.81 8.65 20.26
C VAL A 44 4.32 8.63 20.58
N ALA A 45 3.49 8.34 19.58
CA ALA A 45 2.04 8.30 19.75
C ALA A 45 1.61 7.15 20.68
N PHE A 46 2.29 5.99 20.63
CA PHE A 46 2.06 4.87 21.54
C PHE A 46 2.38 5.22 22.98
N ALA A 47 3.59 5.74 23.25
CA ALA A 47 4.02 6.14 24.58
C ALA A 47 3.07 7.19 25.17
N ALA A 48 2.72 8.22 24.40
CA ALA A 48 1.78 9.24 24.82
C ALA A 48 0.36 8.69 25.07
N THR A 49 -0.08 7.70 24.28
CA THR A 49 -1.39 7.06 24.48
C THR A 49 -1.43 6.22 25.75
N LEU A 50 -0.36 5.45 26.03
CA LEU A 50 -0.23 4.69 27.27
C LEU A 50 -0.18 5.60 28.50
N LEU A 51 0.61 6.68 28.45
CA LEU A 51 0.67 7.65 29.56
C LEU A 51 -0.68 8.33 29.81
N ARG A 52 -1.46 8.61 28.75
CA ARG A 52 -2.76 9.29 28.86
C ARG A 52 -3.89 8.36 29.28
N LYS A 53 -3.95 7.13 28.75
CA LYS A 53 -5.12 6.24 28.87
C LYS A 53 -4.84 4.95 29.65
N GLY A 54 -3.58 4.64 29.96
CA GLY A 54 -3.16 3.41 30.63
C GLY A 54 -3.34 2.13 29.81
N ARG A 55 -3.97 2.20 28.62
CA ARG A 55 -4.25 1.06 27.74
C ARG A 55 -4.35 1.47 26.28
N LEU A 56 -4.19 0.50 25.38
CA LEU A 56 -4.35 0.65 23.94
C LEU A 56 -5.48 -0.27 23.43
N HIS A 57 -6.47 0.26 22.71
CA HIS A 57 -7.53 -0.57 22.14
C HIS A 57 -7.10 -1.20 20.82
N LEU A 58 -6.65 -2.45 20.90
CA LEU A 58 -6.20 -3.21 19.74
C LEU A 58 -7.28 -3.33 18.64
N PRO A 59 -6.88 -3.60 17.39
CA PRO A 59 -7.80 -4.02 16.34
C PRO A 59 -8.53 -5.32 16.72
N GLY A 60 -9.53 -5.72 15.94
CA GLY A 60 -10.31 -6.92 16.24
C GLY A 60 -9.43 -8.15 16.45
N ARG A 61 -9.76 -8.98 17.45
CA ARG A 61 -8.96 -10.16 17.82
C ARG A 61 -8.60 -11.06 16.63
N PRO A 62 -9.51 -11.37 15.68
CA PRO A 62 -9.17 -12.19 14.52
C PRO A 62 -8.04 -11.59 13.67
N LEU A 63 -8.05 -10.27 13.48
CA LEU A 63 -7.03 -9.57 12.70
C LEU A 63 -5.66 -9.68 13.40
N VAL A 64 -5.61 -9.43 14.70
CA VAL A 64 -4.37 -9.53 15.48
C VAL A 64 -3.82 -10.95 15.45
N VAL A 65 -4.68 -11.96 15.59
CA VAL A 65 -4.26 -13.38 15.52
C VAL A 65 -3.65 -13.71 14.16
N VAL A 66 -4.29 -13.32 13.05
CA VAL A 66 -3.74 -13.57 11.71
C VAL A 66 -2.38 -12.87 11.51
N LEU A 67 -2.22 -11.64 11.99
CA LEU A 67 -0.93 -10.93 11.92
C LEU A 67 0.16 -11.62 12.74
N VAL A 68 -0.16 -12.07 13.96
CA VAL A 68 0.78 -12.83 14.81
C VAL A 68 1.17 -14.15 14.15
N LEU A 69 0.20 -14.88 13.60
CA LEU A 69 0.45 -16.12 12.86
C LEU A 69 1.33 -15.89 11.62
N LEU A 70 1.16 -14.76 10.92
CA LEU A 70 2.00 -14.40 9.79
C LEU A 70 3.45 -14.13 10.21
N CYS A 71 3.67 -13.38 11.29
CA CYS A 71 5.01 -13.17 11.85
C CYS A 71 5.65 -14.47 12.33
N PHE A 72 4.87 -15.29 13.04
CA PHE A 72 5.31 -16.59 13.52
C PHE A 72 5.70 -17.50 12.36
N TRP A 73 4.86 -17.60 11.34
CA TRP A 73 5.14 -18.42 10.16
C TRP A 73 6.39 -17.94 9.42
N ALA A 74 6.54 -16.63 9.20
CA ALA A 74 7.76 -16.08 8.61
C ALA A 74 9.03 -16.34 9.44
N ALA A 75 8.92 -16.45 10.77
CA ALA A 75 10.03 -16.87 11.63
C ALA A 75 10.34 -18.36 11.49
N VAL A 76 9.30 -19.21 11.42
CA VAL A 76 9.44 -20.65 11.20
C VAL A 76 10.13 -20.93 9.86
N THR A 77 9.84 -20.16 8.81
CA THR A 77 10.45 -20.36 7.48
C THR A 77 11.94 -20.06 7.41
N ILE A 78 12.53 -19.43 8.44
CA ILE A 78 13.99 -19.23 8.54
C ILE A 78 14.71 -20.58 8.58
N ILE A 79 14.10 -21.61 9.19
CA ILE A 79 14.71 -22.93 9.43
C ILE A 79 15.20 -23.60 8.14
N TRP A 80 14.49 -23.39 7.02
CA TRP A 80 14.83 -23.95 5.71
C TRP A 80 15.16 -22.89 4.66
N SER A 81 15.37 -21.64 5.09
CA SER A 81 15.68 -20.54 4.18
C SER A 81 17.04 -20.73 3.51
N LEU A 82 17.14 -20.29 2.25
CA LEU A 82 18.39 -20.35 1.48
C LEU A 82 19.51 -19.50 2.10
N ASP A 83 19.15 -18.42 2.78
CA ASP A 83 20.05 -17.55 3.52
C ASP A 83 19.38 -17.10 4.82
N VAL A 84 19.88 -17.60 5.95
CA VAL A 84 19.33 -17.37 7.29
C VAL A 84 19.37 -15.88 7.67
N TRP A 85 20.39 -15.13 7.24
CA TRP A 85 20.52 -13.72 7.59
C TRP A 85 19.54 -12.84 6.81
N ILE A 86 19.38 -13.12 5.52
CA ILE A 86 18.38 -12.45 4.67
C ILE A 86 16.98 -12.75 5.17
N ALA A 87 16.68 -14.02 5.50
CA ALA A 87 15.40 -14.43 6.05
C ALA A 87 15.12 -13.77 7.40
N THR A 88 16.07 -13.80 8.33
CA THR A 88 15.95 -13.17 9.65
C THR A 88 15.68 -11.66 9.52
N ARG A 89 16.43 -10.95 8.66
CA ARG A 89 16.19 -9.52 8.40
C ARG A 89 14.81 -9.29 7.77
N GLY A 90 14.38 -10.15 6.86
CA GLY A 90 13.05 -10.12 6.27
C GLY A 90 11.94 -10.26 7.31
N THR A 91 12.06 -11.26 8.19
CA THR A 91 11.11 -11.55 9.27
C THR A 91 11.06 -10.41 10.30
N LEU A 92 12.22 -9.85 10.70
CA LEU A 92 12.26 -8.69 11.60
C LEU A 92 11.61 -7.45 10.97
N LYS A 93 11.86 -7.20 9.67
CA LYS A 93 11.22 -6.10 8.95
C LYS A 93 9.70 -6.29 8.86
N LEU A 94 9.23 -7.48 8.51
CA LEU A 94 7.80 -7.80 8.48
C LEU A 94 7.19 -7.58 9.86
N THR A 95 7.77 -8.19 10.89
CA THR A 95 7.26 -8.12 12.28
C THR A 95 7.20 -6.67 12.77
N GLY A 96 8.29 -5.91 12.59
CA GLY A 96 8.34 -4.49 12.99
C GLY A 96 7.28 -3.64 12.29
N ASN A 97 7.09 -3.80 10.97
CA ASN A 97 6.08 -3.07 10.23
C ASN A 97 4.65 -3.47 10.64
N LEU A 98 4.39 -4.76 10.91
CA LEU A 98 3.08 -5.22 11.40
C LEU A 98 2.76 -4.65 12.79
N LEU A 99 3.75 -4.62 13.69
CA LEU A 99 3.60 -4.00 15.02
C LEU A 99 3.29 -2.51 14.91
N VAL A 100 4.03 -1.78 14.07
CA VAL A 100 3.77 -0.36 13.78
C VAL A 100 2.35 -0.18 13.22
N GLY A 101 1.92 -1.06 12.31
CA GLY A 101 0.56 -1.04 11.78
C GLY A 101 -0.54 -1.22 12.83
N VAL A 102 -0.38 -2.21 13.70
CA VAL A 102 -1.32 -2.46 14.81
C VAL A 102 -1.38 -1.25 15.75
N VAL A 103 -0.23 -0.65 16.07
CA VAL A 103 -0.14 0.55 16.91
C VAL A 103 -0.86 1.74 16.24
N LEU A 104 -0.55 2.04 14.97
CA LEU A 104 -1.16 3.14 14.24
C LEU A 104 -2.69 3.00 14.15
N LEU A 105 -3.17 1.80 13.84
CA LEU A 105 -4.61 1.52 13.79
C LEU A 105 -5.28 1.67 15.15
N SER A 106 -4.65 1.20 16.22
CA SER A 106 -5.19 1.31 17.57
C SER A 106 -5.29 2.77 18.01
N ILE A 107 -4.25 3.56 17.74
CA ILE A 107 -4.23 4.99 18.04
C ILE A 107 -5.29 5.72 17.23
N ALA A 108 -5.38 5.46 15.92
CA ALA A 108 -6.39 6.07 15.05
C ALA A 108 -7.83 5.76 15.49
N LYS A 109 -8.09 4.56 16.01
CA LYS A 109 -9.40 4.18 16.61
C LYS A 109 -9.70 4.98 17.89
N ASP A 110 -8.66 5.39 18.60
CA ASP A 110 -8.73 6.04 19.91
C ASP A 110 -8.70 7.57 19.85
N LEU A 111 -8.53 8.17 18.67
CA LEU A 111 -8.61 9.61 18.48
C LEU A 111 -10.05 10.11 18.72
N ASP A 112 -10.14 11.23 19.42
CA ASP A 112 -11.36 12.05 19.41
C ASP A 112 -11.51 12.81 18.07
N GLU A 113 -12.60 13.56 17.92
CA GLU A 113 -12.91 14.27 16.68
C GLU A 113 -11.95 15.42 16.37
N GLY A 114 -11.54 16.17 17.39
CA GLY A 114 -10.59 17.27 17.23
C GLY A 114 -9.22 16.75 16.82
N GLU A 115 -8.77 15.69 17.48
CA GLU A 115 -7.55 14.95 17.17
C GLU A 115 -7.59 14.37 15.73
N ALA A 116 -8.69 13.71 15.37
CA ALA A 116 -8.87 13.17 14.02
C ALA A 116 -8.85 14.26 12.94
N ARG A 117 -9.40 15.45 13.24
CA ARG A 117 -9.39 16.60 12.34
C ARG A 117 -7.98 17.19 12.17
N ILE A 118 -7.16 17.24 13.21
CA ILE A 118 -5.75 17.66 13.12
C ILE A 118 -4.95 16.72 12.23
N VAL A 119 -5.10 15.41 12.45
CA VAL A 119 -4.47 14.37 11.61
C VAL A 119 -4.88 14.53 10.15
N SER A 120 -6.17 14.77 9.92
CA SER A 120 -6.77 15.01 8.61
C SER A 120 -6.20 16.25 7.91
N PHE A 121 -6.03 17.37 8.62
CA PHE A 121 -5.38 18.56 8.07
C PHE A 121 -3.89 18.37 7.80
N GLY A 122 -3.17 17.65 8.66
CA GLY A 122 -1.78 17.27 8.41
C GLY A 122 -1.65 16.46 7.13
N LEU A 123 -2.54 15.48 6.93
CA LEU A 123 -2.60 14.70 5.70
C LEU A 123 -2.86 15.56 4.47
N LEU A 124 -3.84 16.48 4.53
CA LEU A 124 -4.14 17.38 3.42
C LEU A 124 -2.96 18.29 3.09
N GLY A 125 -2.32 18.87 4.11
CA GLY A 125 -1.15 19.73 3.94
C GLY A 125 0.01 18.99 3.26
N GLY A 126 0.34 17.79 3.74
CA GLY A 126 1.36 16.95 3.12
C GLY A 126 1.03 16.50 1.70
N PHE A 127 -0.23 16.15 1.47
CA PHE A 127 -0.71 15.76 0.14
C PHE A 127 -0.56 16.92 -0.86
N LEU A 128 -1.07 18.10 -0.52
CA LEU A 128 -0.99 19.28 -1.39
C LEU A 128 0.47 19.71 -1.60
N LEU A 129 1.28 19.77 -0.54
CA LEU A 129 2.69 20.13 -0.65
C LEU A 129 3.45 19.18 -1.59
N THR A 130 3.26 17.87 -1.42
CA THR A 130 3.92 16.87 -2.27
C THR A 130 3.39 16.93 -3.70
N LEU A 131 2.08 17.07 -3.90
CA LEU A 131 1.48 17.18 -5.22
C LEU A 131 1.99 18.42 -5.95
N THR A 132 2.10 19.57 -5.26
CA THR A 132 2.70 20.78 -5.80
C THR A 132 4.16 20.57 -6.16
N ALA A 133 4.96 19.92 -5.29
CA ALA A 133 6.36 19.61 -5.58
C ALA A 133 6.49 18.72 -6.83
N LEU A 134 5.68 17.67 -6.95
CA LEU A 134 5.66 16.79 -8.14
C LEU A 134 5.23 17.53 -9.41
N THR A 135 4.22 18.41 -9.32
CA THR A 135 3.79 19.25 -10.44
C THR A 135 4.90 20.20 -10.89
N VAL A 136 5.60 20.85 -9.95
CA VAL A 136 6.76 21.69 -10.26
C VAL A 136 7.87 20.85 -10.90
N GLU A 137 8.11 19.66 -10.37
CA GLU A 137 9.14 18.77 -10.88
C GLU A 137 8.91 18.41 -12.34
N VAL A 138 7.69 18.01 -12.69
CA VAL A 138 7.37 17.55 -14.04
C VAL A 138 7.18 18.69 -15.05
N LEU A 139 6.64 19.84 -14.63
CA LEU A 139 6.39 20.98 -15.54
C LEU A 139 7.64 21.80 -15.85
N PHE A 140 8.63 21.80 -14.95
CA PHE A 140 9.83 22.65 -15.09
C PHE A 140 11.12 21.85 -15.31
N GLY A 141 11.03 20.57 -15.70
CA GLY A 141 12.19 19.76 -16.06
C GLY A 141 13.10 19.37 -14.88
N GLY A 142 12.50 19.12 -13.73
CA GLY A 142 13.17 18.60 -12.54
C GLY A 142 13.97 19.60 -11.69
N PRO A 143 13.47 20.82 -11.41
CA PRO A 143 14.25 21.85 -10.69
C PRO A 143 14.59 21.49 -9.24
N ILE A 144 13.79 20.64 -8.58
CA ILE A 144 14.03 20.24 -7.19
C ILE A 144 15.01 19.07 -7.18
N SER A 145 14.81 18.04 -8.01
CA SER A 145 15.72 16.89 -8.05
C SER A 145 17.11 17.30 -8.54
N SER A 146 17.22 18.22 -9.51
CA SER A 146 18.52 18.70 -9.99
C SER A 146 19.32 19.45 -8.92
N ARG A 147 18.68 20.34 -8.15
CA ARG A 147 19.37 21.18 -7.16
C ARG A 147 19.57 20.52 -5.80
N LEU A 148 18.62 19.71 -5.35
CA LEU A 148 18.62 19.15 -3.99
C LEU A 148 19.02 17.66 -3.95
N ILE A 149 18.77 16.91 -5.02
CA ILE A 149 19.09 15.47 -5.11
C ILE A 149 20.32 15.23 -5.99
N GLY A 150 20.64 16.15 -6.90
CA GLY A 150 21.74 16.02 -7.85
C GLY A 150 21.39 15.18 -9.09
N ILE A 151 20.11 14.99 -9.40
CA ILE A 151 19.69 14.26 -10.60
C ILE A 151 19.75 15.20 -11.81
N HIS A 152 20.62 14.88 -12.77
CA HIS A 152 20.75 15.69 -13.98
C HIS A 152 19.45 15.68 -14.81
N PRO A 153 19.02 16.83 -15.38
CA PRO A 153 17.80 16.93 -16.19
C PRO A 153 17.73 15.92 -17.34
N ASP A 154 18.88 15.57 -17.94
CA ASP A 154 18.97 14.56 -19.01
C ASP A 154 18.47 13.17 -18.56
N THR A 155 18.56 12.87 -17.26
CA THR A 155 18.04 11.62 -16.69
C THR A 155 16.52 11.55 -16.84
N ALA A 156 15.82 12.67 -16.65
CA ALA A 156 14.37 12.74 -16.83
C ALA A 156 13.98 12.54 -18.29
N LEU A 157 14.78 13.07 -19.24
CA LEU A 157 14.54 12.90 -20.67
C LEU A 157 14.76 11.46 -21.14
N LEU A 158 15.74 10.76 -20.56
CA LEU A 158 16.11 9.39 -20.97
C LEU A 158 15.26 8.30 -20.30
N PHE A 159 14.86 8.50 -19.04
CA PHE A 159 14.26 7.45 -18.21
C PHE A 159 12.94 7.86 -17.54
N GLY A 160 12.44 9.07 -17.80
CA GLY A 160 11.31 9.64 -17.10
C GLY A 160 11.61 9.94 -15.63
N PHE A 161 10.58 10.29 -14.85
CA PHE A 161 10.69 10.68 -13.45
C PHE A 161 10.50 9.49 -12.48
N PHE A 162 11.09 8.33 -12.81
CA PHE A 162 10.79 7.06 -12.09
C PHE A 162 11.10 7.10 -10.59
N TRP A 163 12.04 7.95 -10.13
CA TRP A 163 12.37 8.10 -8.71
C TRP A 163 11.21 8.70 -7.89
N LEU A 164 10.31 9.45 -8.54
CA LEU A 164 9.14 10.07 -7.91
C LEU A 164 7.95 9.11 -7.75
N ASN A 165 8.01 7.91 -8.35
CA ASN A 165 6.94 6.91 -8.31
C ASN A 165 6.52 6.56 -6.88
N SER A 166 7.45 6.57 -5.93
CA SER A 166 7.16 6.21 -4.54
C SER A 166 6.33 7.29 -3.82
N SER A 167 6.63 8.58 -4.00
CA SER A 167 5.80 9.66 -3.48
C SER A 167 4.40 9.61 -4.04
N LEU A 168 4.30 9.43 -5.35
CA LEU A 168 3.02 9.36 -6.04
C LEU A 168 2.22 8.10 -5.64
N ALA A 169 2.89 6.98 -5.33
CA ALA A 169 2.26 5.81 -4.74
C ALA A 169 1.69 6.11 -3.34
N ILE A 170 2.38 6.88 -2.51
CA ILE A 170 1.85 7.33 -1.20
C ILE A 170 0.62 8.24 -1.41
N LEU A 171 0.66 9.17 -2.36
CA LEU A 171 -0.50 10.01 -2.70
C LEU A 171 -1.68 9.17 -3.22
N ALA A 172 -1.43 8.16 -4.07
CA ALA A 172 -2.45 7.24 -4.56
C ALA A 172 -3.11 6.42 -3.44
N LEU A 173 -2.42 6.20 -2.31
CA LEU A 173 -2.98 5.58 -1.11
C LEU A 173 -3.74 6.59 -0.23
N THR A 174 -3.27 7.83 -0.13
CA THR A 174 -3.82 8.83 0.80
C THR A 174 -4.92 9.72 0.23
N VAL A 175 -5.12 9.73 -1.09
CA VAL A 175 -6.27 10.42 -1.73
C VAL A 175 -7.62 9.84 -1.25
N TRP A 176 -7.67 8.56 -0.89
CA TRP A 176 -8.87 7.89 -0.40
C TRP A 176 -9.34 8.38 0.98
N PRO A 177 -8.49 8.37 2.04
CA PRO A 177 -8.88 8.94 3.32
C PRO A 177 -9.20 10.44 3.24
N LEU A 178 -8.49 11.22 2.40
CA LEU A 178 -8.85 12.61 2.14
C LEU A 178 -10.26 12.74 1.56
N SER A 179 -10.61 11.86 0.61
CA SER A 179 -11.94 11.88 0.01
C SER A 179 -13.05 11.61 1.03
N VAL A 180 -12.80 10.74 2.03
CA VAL A 180 -13.74 10.51 3.14
C VAL A 180 -13.97 11.78 3.96
N MET A 181 -12.93 12.58 4.19
CA MET A 181 -13.05 13.84 4.93
C MET A 181 -13.94 14.87 4.21
N PHE A 182 -13.90 14.89 2.88
CA PHE A 182 -14.60 15.87 2.04
C PHE A 182 -15.92 15.35 1.45
N LEU A 183 -16.46 14.25 1.98
CA LEU A 183 -17.76 13.74 1.56
C LEU A 183 -18.90 14.72 1.95
N GLY A 184 -19.37 15.52 0.99
CA GLY A 184 -20.47 16.49 1.10
C GLY A 184 -20.74 17.17 -0.26
N LYS A 185 -21.88 17.86 -0.45
CA LYS A 185 -22.27 18.40 -1.79
C LYS A 185 -21.30 19.47 -2.33
N LEU A 186 -20.79 20.36 -1.49
CA LEU A 186 -19.85 21.41 -1.89
C LEU A 186 -18.38 20.94 -1.82
N HIS A 187 -18.08 19.95 -0.99
CA HIS A 187 -16.72 19.45 -0.76
C HIS A 187 -16.37 18.24 -1.64
N GLY A 188 -17.35 17.55 -2.22
CA GLY A 188 -17.14 16.40 -3.09
C GLY A 188 -16.42 16.76 -4.40
N SER A 189 -16.66 17.95 -4.94
CA SER A 189 -15.94 18.46 -6.12
C SER A 189 -14.45 18.64 -5.85
N PHE A 190 -14.08 19.04 -4.62
CA PHE A 190 -12.68 19.16 -4.21
C PHE A 190 -12.00 17.80 -4.16
N ALA A 191 -12.63 16.78 -3.56
CA ALA A 191 -12.10 15.41 -3.58
C ALA A 191 -11.92 14.88 -5.01
N GLY A 192 -12.90 15.12 -5.90
CA GLY A 192 -12.79 14.78 -7.32
C GLY A 192 -11.61 15.47 -8.00
N ALA A 193 -11.41 16.77 -7.74
CA ALA A 193 -10.28 17.52 -8.27
C ALA A 193 -8.92 16.94 -7.81
N LEU A 194 -8.80 16.50 -6.55
CA LEU A 194 -7.58 15.87 -6.05
C LEU A 194 -7.23 14.58 -6.83
N PHE A 195 -8.23 13.74 -7.12
CA PHE A 195 -8.01 12.56 -7.97
C PHE A 195 -7.55 12.96 -9.37
N VAL A 196 -8.24 13.91 -10.01
CA VAL A 196 -7.94 14.34 -11.38
C VAL A 196 -6.53 14.93 -11.48
N VAL A 197 -6.17 15.86 -10.59
CA VAL A 197 -4.84 16.49 -10.62
C VAL A 197 -3.75 15.47 -10.33
N MET A 198 -3.95 14.58 -9.36
CA MET A 198 -2.98 13.52 -9.06
C MET A 198 -2.80 12.55 -10.23
N VAL A 199 -3.89 12.14 -10.91
CA VAL A 199 -3.81 11.29 -12.11
C VAL A 199 -3.15 12.03 -13.27
N ALA A 200 -3.40 13.33 -13.44
CA ALA A 200 -2.73 14.14 -14.44
C ALA A 200 -1.21 14.22 -14.17
N VAL A 201 -0.79 14.45 -12.93
CA VAL A 201 0.63 14.41 -12.54
C VAL A 201 1.22 13.02 -12.75
N ALA A 202 0.47 11.95 -12.42
CA ALA A 202 0.89 10.57 -12.67
C ALA A 202 1.08 10.26 -14.16
N PHE A 203 0.24 10.81 -15.02
CA PHE A 203 0.35 10.70 -16.46
C PHE A 203 1.62 11.40 -16.97
N LEU A 204 1.88 12.63 -16.51
CA LEU A 204 3.08 13.39 -16.90
C LEU A 204 4.39 12.74 -16.41
N ILE A 205 4.36 12.01 -15.29
CA ILE A 205 5.49 11.24 -14.74
C ILE A 205 5.60 9.84 -15.39
N GLU A 206 4.66 9.47 -16.26
CA GLU A 206 4.55 8.13 -16.87
C GLU A 206 4.38 6.98 -15.86
N TYR A 207 3.80 7.28 -14.69
CA TYR A 207 3.57 6.28 -13.64
C TYR A 207 2.27 5.48 -13.86
N VAL A 208 2.30 4.60 -14.86
CA VAL A 208 1.16 3.74 -15.26
C VAL A 208 0.59 2.93 -14.09
N THR A 209 1.47 2.42 -13.22
CA THR A 209 1.02 1.58 -12.10
C THR A 209 0.20 2.36 -11.07
N GLY A 210 0.56 3.62 -10.78
CA GLY A 210 -0.20 4.48 -9.87
C GLY A 210 -1.55 4.87 -10.46
N MET A 211 -1.59 5.21 -11.76
CA MET A 211 -2.85 5.49 -12.46
C MET A 211 -3.78 4.27 -12.44
N ALA A 212 -3.24 3.09 -12.74
CA ALA A 212 -4.01 1.84 -12.73
C ALA A 212 -4.51 1.49 -11.31
N ALA A 213 -3.70 1.69 -10.27
CA ALA A 213 -4.14 1.47 -8.89
C ALA A 213 -5.36 2.33 -8.51
N VAL A 214 -5.34 3.60 -8.90
CA VAL A 214 -6.45 4.53 -8.66
C VAL A 214 -7.67 4.15 -9.48
N ALA A 215 -7.49 3.81 -10.76
CA ALA A 215 -8.58 3.37 -11.63
C ALA A 215 -9.26 2.10 -11.10
N VAL A 216 -8.48 1.08 -10.71
CA VAL A 216 -9.00 -0.16 -10.08
C VAL A 216 -9.71 0.15 -8.77
N GLY A 217 -9.17 1.07 -7.97
CA GLY A 217 -9.83 1.56 -6.77
C GLY A 217 -11.17 2.22 -7.06
N LEU A 218 -11.26 3.08 -8.09
CA LEU A 218 -12.49 3.80 -8.44
C LEU A 218 -13.56 2.85 -9.00
N VAL A 219 -13.16 1.89 -9.83
CA VAL A 219 -14.03 0.81 -10.32
C VAL A 219 -14.55 -0.01 -9.14
N THR A 220 -13.68 -0.42 -8.22
CA THR A 220 -14.06 -1.17 -7.02
C THR A 220 -15.01 -0.36 -6.13
N ALA A 221 -14.73 0.93 -5.92
CA ALA A 221 -15.60 1.82 -5.19
C ALA A 221 -16.98 1.94 -5.87
N GLY A 222 -17.05 2.03 -7.20
CA GLY A 222 -18.31 2.04 -7.95
C GLY A 222 -19.12 0.74 -7.81
N ILE A 223 -18.44 -0.41 -7.86
CA ILE A 223 -19.05 -1.73 -7.64
C ILE A 223 -19.59 -1.84 -6.21
N VAL A 224 -18.79 -1.51 -5.20
CA VAL A 224 -19.20 -1.57 -3.78
C VAL A 224 -20.22 -0.51 -3.42
N TYR A 225 -20.19 0.65 -4.07
CA TYR A 225 -21.28 1.62 -3.97
C TYR A 225 -22.58 0.90 -4.33
N ARG A 226 -22.70 0.27 -5.51
CA ARG A 226 -23.94 -0.40 -5.93
C ARG A 226 -24.29 -1.67 -5.14
N GLY A 227 -23.33 -2.58 -4.97
CA GLY A 227 -23.55 -3.90 -4.37
C GLY A 227 -23.32 -3.99 -2.85
N GLN A 228 -22.90 -2.90 -2.21
CA GLN A 228 -22.75 -2.76 -0.76
C GLN A 228 -21.94 -3.90 -0.11
N GLY A 229 -22.35 -4.37 1.08
CA GLY A 229 -21.70 -5.46 1.79
C GLY A 229 -21.67 -6.78 1.01
N GLY A 230 -22.64 -7.01 0.10
CA GLY A 230 -22.64 -8.17 -0.78
C GLY A 230 -21.47 -8.15 -1.76
N ALA A 231 -21.21 -7.00 -2.40
CA ALA A 231 -20.05 -6.82 -3.28
C ALA A 231 -18.73 -7.06 -2.54
N LEU A 232 -18.60 -6.61 -1.30
CA LEU A 232 -17.39 -6.85 -0.50
C LEU A 232 -17.13 -8.33 -0.19
N ARG A 233 -18.19 -9.11 0.08
CA ARG A 233 -18.08 -10.56 0.27
C ARG A 233 -17.62 -11.25 -1.02
N ILE A 234 -18.15 -10.83 -2.17
CA ILE A 234 -17.71 -11.33 -3.48
C ILE A 234 -16.25 -10.96 -3.73
N LEU A 235 -15.87 -9.70 -3.50
CA LEU A 235 -14.48 -9.25 -3.65
C LEU A 235 -13.52 -10.01 -2.74
N ALA A 236 -13.93 -10.35 -1.51
CA ALA A 236 -13.14 -11.20 -0.63
C ALA A 236 -12.94 -12.59 -1.25
N GLY A 237 -14.01 -13.20 -1.77
CA GLY A 237 -13.92 -14.47 -2.50
C GLY A 237 -13.01 -14.40 -3.73
N LEU A 238 -13.13 -13.34 -4.54
CA LEU A 238 -12.29 -13.12 -5.72
C LEU A 238 -10.83 -12.88 -5.37
N MET A 239 -10.54 -12.17 -4.27
CA MET A 239 -9.18 -11.98 -3.79
C MET A 239 -8.57 -13.32 -3.35
N VAL A 240 -9.31 -14.13 -2.59
CA VAL A 240 -8.87 -15.47 -2.19
C VAL A 240 -8.62 -16.31 -3.44
N LEU A 241 -9.58 -16.37 -4.36
CA LEU A 241 -9.43 -17.11 -5.62
C LEU A 241 -8.20 -16.65 -6.42
N GLY A 242 -8.01 -15.33 -6.57
CA GLY A 242 -6.87 -14.77 -7.29
C GLY A 242 -5.53 -15.09 -6.64
N LEU A 243 -5.46 -15.05 -5.31
CA LEU A 243 -4.26 -15.44 -4.57
C LEU A 243 -3.90 -16.91 -4.79
N PHE A 244 -4.90 -17.81 -4.77
CA PHE A 244 -4.68 -19.25 -5.00
C PHE A 244 -4.44 -19.61 -6.46
N ALA A 245 -5.03 -18.86 -7.39
CA ALA A 245 -4.79 -19.02 -8.83
C ALA A 245 -3.43 -18.47 -9.27
N ALA A 246 -2.79 -17.61 -8.47
CA ALA A 246 -1.58 -16.89 -8.87
C ALA A 246 -0.44 -17.78 -9.35
N PRO A 247 -0.09 -18.93 -8.72
CA PRO A 247 0.96 -19.82 -9.25
C PRO A 247 0.52 -20.57 -10.51
N LEU A 248 -0.78 -20.79 -10.70
CA LEU A 248 -1.30 -21.60 -11.80
C LEU A 248 -1.39 -20.82 -13.12
N LEU A 249 -1.70 -19.52 -13.05
CA LEU A 249 -1.88 -18.69 -14.25
C LEU A 249 -0.57 -18.58 -15.07
N PRO A 250 0.58 -18.19 -14.51
CA PRO A 250 1.82 -18.17 -15.27
C PRO A 250 2.24 -19.57 -15.74
N ALA A 251 2.18 -20.57 -14.85
CA ALA A 251 2.66 -21.92 -15.16
C ALA A 251 1.85 -22.66 -16.25
N LYS A 252 0.58 -22.27 -16.49
CA LYS A 252 -0.31 -23.02 -17.39
C LYS A 252 -0.96 -22.19 -18.49
N VAL A 253 -1.03 -20.87 -18.34
CA VAL A 253 -1.83 -19.99 -19.20
C VAL A 253 -0.97 -18.96 -19.92
N PHE A 254 0.09 -18.45 -19.29
CA PHE A 254 0.91 -17.42 -19.91
C PHE A 254 2.06 -18.04 -20.70
N GLU A 255 2.13 -17.72 -21.98
CA GLU A 255 3.30 -17.98 -22.83
C GLU A 255 3.98 -16.64 -23.13
N PRO A 256 5.01 -16.23 -22.38
CA PRO A 256 5.61 -14.90 -22.52
C PRO A 256 6.03 -14.56 -23.96
N ALA A 257 6.55 -15.54 -24.70
CA ALA A 257 6.95 -15.41 -26.10
C ALA A 257 5.78 -15.17 -27.07
N ALA A 258 4.56 -15.58 -26.72
CA ALA A 258 3.37 -15.25 -27.52
C ALA A 258 3.00 -13.77 -27.36
N PHE A 259 3.12 -13.22 -26.14
CA PHE A 259 2.83 -11.82 -25.85
C PHE A 259 3.87 -10.87 -26.45
N SER A 260 5.14 -11.27 -26.52
CA SER A 260 6.20 -10.42 -27.10
C SER A 260 6.02 -10.15 -28.60
N LYS A 261 5.23 -10.97 -29.31
CA LYS A 261 4.88 -10.75 -30.73
C LYS A 261 4.01 -9.50 -30.95
N SER A 262 3.32 -9.01 -29.92
CA SER A 262 2.44 -7.84 -30.04
C SER A 262 3.15 -6.56 -29.65
N ASP A 263 3.10 -5.55 -30.51
CA ASP A 263 3.62 -4.20 -30.22
C ASP A 263 2.83 -3.46 -29.14
N LEU A 264 1.62 -3.93 -28.84
CA LEU A 264 0.77 -3.37 -27.78
C LEU A 264 1.23 -3.77 -26.39
N VAL A 265 2.08 -4.81 -26.27
CA VAL A 265 2.58 -5.30 -24.99
C VAL A 265 3.95 -4.67 -24.72
N PRO A 266 4.09 -3.82 -23.69
CA PRO A 266 5.38 -3.19 -23.40
C PRO A 266 6.44 -4.23 -23.03
N ARG A 267 7.68 -4.02 -23.46
CA ARG A 267 8.84 -4.87 -23.11
C ARG A 267 8.93 -5.16 -21.61
N ALA A 268 8.66 -4.16 -20.76
CA ALA A 268 8.69 -4.32 -19.31
C ALA A 268 7.62 -5.30 -18.79
N LEU A 269 6.45 -5.38 -19.44
CA LEU A 269 5.41 -6.35 -19.09
C LEU A 269 5.79 -7.76 -19.54
N VAL A 270 6.38 -7.89 -20.73
CA VAL A 270 6.95 -9.16 -21.22
C VAL A 270 7.99 -9.70 -20.23
N HIS A 271 8.92 -8.86 -19.77
CA HIS A 271 9.89 -9.26 -18.75
C HIS A 271 9.23 -9.76 -17.47
N ARG A 272 8.20 -9.05 -16.96
CA ARG A 272 7.43 -9.50 -15.79
C ARG A 272 6.77 -10.86 -16.01
N MET A 273 6.31 -11.17 -17.23
CA MET A 273 5.73 -12.49 -17.53
C MET A 273 6.77 -13.62 -17.43
N TYR A 274 8.01 -13.41 -17.93
CA TYR A 274 9.10 -14.36 -17.70
C TYR A 274 9.44 -14.52 -16.21
N VAL A 275 9.41 -13.41 -15.45
CA VAL A 275 9.61 -13.44 -14.00
C VAL A 275 8.53 -14.26 -13.30
N TRP A 276 7.27 -14.10 -13.72
CA TRP A 276 6.14 -14.82 -13.15
C TRP A 276 6.16 -16.30 -13.50
N ASP A 277 6.52 -16.64 -14.72
CA ASP A 277 6.69 -18.03 -15.18
C ASP A 277 7.77 -18.75 -14.37
N PHE A 278 8.96 -18.16 -14.28
CA PHE A 278 10.05 -18.68 -13.45
C PHE A 278 9.63 -18.83 -11.98
N THR A 279 8.98 -17.79 -11.43
CA THR A 279 8.53 -17.82 -10.03
C THR A 279 7.50 -18.92 -9.80
N ALA A 280 6.56 -19.11 -10.72
CA ALA A 280 5.55 -20.15 -10.64
C ALA A 280 6.17 -21.56 -10.67
N ALA A 281 7.15 -21.79 -11.56
CA ALA A 281 7.90 -23.04 -11.59
C ALA A 281 8.56 -23.34 -10.22
N ARG A 282 9.23 -22.35 -9.63
CA ARG A 282 9.85 -22.49 -8.29
C ARG A 282 8.82 -22.71 -7.18
N ILE A 283 7.64 -22.11 -7.27
CA ILE A 283 6.55 -22.37 -6.31
C ILE A 283 6.11 -23.84 -6.38
N LEU A 284 5.99 -24.42 -7.57
CA LEU A 284 5.56 -25.80 -7.77
C LEU A 284 6.56 -26.83 -7.22
N GLU A 285 7.83 -26.47 -7.06
CA GLU A 285 8.83 -27.31 -6.39
C GLU A 285 8.61 -27.41 -4.87
N LYS A 286 8.12 -26.33 -4.23
CA LYS A 286 7.89 -26.26 -2.78
C LYS A 286 6.55 -25.59 -2.42
N PRO A 287 5.39 -26.09 -2.86
CA PRO A 287 4.11 -25.37 -2.77
C PRO A 287 3.61 -25.22 -1.33
N PHE A 288 3.94 -26.17 -0.44
CA PHE A 288 3.48 -26.15 0.93
C PHE A 288 4.30 -25.21 1.82
N HIS A 289 5.62 -25.30 1.81
CA HIS A 289 6.47 -24.55 2.76
C HIS A 289 7.15 -23.33 2.13
N GLY A 290 7.15 -23.21 0.80
CA GLY A 290 7.90 -22.18 0.08
C GLY A 290 9.41 -22.35 0.24
N TRP A 291 10.15 -21.32 -0.16
CA TRP A 291 11.63 -21.29 -0.16
C TRP A 291 12.23 -20.56 1.06
N GLY A 292 11.39 -20.03 1.94
CA GLY A 292 11.83 -19.25 3.10
C GLY A 292 11.64 -17.75 2.89
N MET A 293 11.48 -17.02 4.01
CA MET A 293 11.31 -15.57 3.98
C MET A 293 12.45 -14.89 3.21
N SER A 294 12.11 -13.97 2.31
CA SER A 294 13.03 -13.24 1.44
C SER A 294 13.89 -14.09 0.49
N ALA A 295 13.51 -15.35 0.23
CA ALA A 295 14.24 -16.25 -0.67
C ALA A 295 14.30 -15.75 -2.12
N SER A 296 13.37 -14.91 -2.57
CA SER A 296 13.37 -14.34 -3.94
C SER A 296 14.68 -13.64 -4.31
N ARG A 297 15.44 -13.17 -3.31
CA ARG A 297 16.69 -12.43 -3.50
C ARG A 297 17.89 -13.32 -3.83
N VAL A 298 17.82 -14.60 -3.47
CA VAL A 298 18.96 -15.54 -3.52
C VAL A 298 18.55 -16.91 -4.11
N ILE A 299 17.36 -17.00 -4.70
CA ILE A 299 16.90 -18.26 -5.29
C ILE A 299 17.85 -18.67 -6.43
N PRO A 300 18.22 -19.97 -6.53
CA PRO A 300 19.07 -20.45 -7.61
C PRO A 300 18.50 -20.06 -8.98
N GLU A 301 19.39 -19.75 -9.93
CA GLU A 301 19.07 -19.33 -11.31
C GLU A 301 18.24 -18.03 -11.44
N GLY A 302 17.79 -17.40 -10.34
CA GLY A 302 17.03 -16.15 -10.41
C GLY A 302 17.82 -15.02 -11.08
N LYS A 303 19.15 -15.01 -10.93
CA LYS A 303 20.07 -14.03 -11.52
C LYS A 303 20.54 -14.36 -12.93
N GLU A 304 20.11 -15.49 -13.48
CA GLU A 304 20.34 -15.75 -14.89
C GLU A 304 19.43 -14.88 -15.74
N TYR A 305 19.86 -14.64 -16.98
CA TYR A 305 19.09 -13.84 -17.92
C TYR A 305 17.93 -14.62 -18.51
N ALA A 306 16.74 -14.02 -18.48
CA ALA A 306 15.63 -14.42 -19.32
C ALA A 306 15.90 -13.99 -20.77
N VAL A 307 15.68 -14.93 -21.70
CA VAL A 307 15.88 -14.72 -23.14
C VAL A 307 14.53 -14.82 -23.83
N ASP A 308 14.14 -13.72 -24.47
CA ASP A 308 12.93 -13.63 -25.29
C ASP A 308 13.28 -13.71 -26.79
N PRO A 309 12.51 -14.44 -27.61
CA PRO A 309 12.80 -14.58 -29.04
C PRO A 309 12.84 -13.26 -29.83
N ARG A 310 12.09 -12.24 -29.39
CA ARG A 310 12.03 -10.93 -30.06
C ARG A 310 13.06 -9.97 -29.51
N TYR A 311 13.19 -9.89 -28.18
CA TYR A 311 14.02 -8.89 -27.52
C TYR A 311 15.43 -9.38 -27.13
N GLY A 312 15.74 -10.67 -27.34
CA GLY A 312 16.95 -11.28 -26.83
C GLY A 312 16.95 -11.29 -25.30
N THR A 313 18.08 -10.95 -24.68
CA THR A 313 18.17 -10.81 -23.22
C THR A 313 17.28 -9.68 -22.72
N ILE A 314 16.32 -10.01 -21.85
CA ILE A 314 15.30 -9.07 -21.37
C ILE A 314 15.42 -8.72 -19.87
N GLY A 315 16.33 -9.37 -19.14
CA GLY A 315 16.65 -9.09 -17.73
C GLY A 315 16.78 -10.37 -16.90
N ASP A 316 16.97 -10.25 -15.59
CA ASP A 316 17.00 -11.39 -14.64
C ASP A 316 15.71 -12.21 -14.70
N LYS A 317 15.79 -13.55 -14.63
CA LYS A 317 14.63 -14.45 -14.45
C LYS A 317 13.86 -14.14 -13.16
N LEU A 318 14.54 -13.69 -12.10
CA LEU A 318 13.95 -13.13 -10.89
C LEU A 318 14.89 -12.04 -10.34
N PRO A 319 14.53 -10.75 -10.44
CA PRO A 319 15.34 -9.66 -9.92
C PRO A 319 15.33 -9.67 -8.38
N LEU A 320 14.84 -8.62 -7.71
CA LEU A 320 14.78 -8.64 -6.23
C LEU A 320 13.54 -9.37 -5.71
N HIS A 321 12.49 -9.41 -6.51
CA HIS A 321 11.17 -9.95 -6.15
C HIS A 321 10.34 -10.17 -7.43
N PRO A 322 9.25 -10.97 -7.37
CA PRO A 322 8.45 -11.32 -8.55
C PRO A 322 7.65 -10.18 -9.20
N HIS A 323 7.67 -8.96 -8.65
CA HIS A 323 6.73 -7.89 -9.02
C HIS A 323 5.26 -8.36 -9.04
N ASN A 324 4.91 -9.22 -8.08
CA ASN A 324 3.59 -9.77 -7.85
C ASN A 324 3.49 -10.26 -6.40
N PHE A 325 2.68 -9.58 -5.60
CA PHE A 325 2.44 -9.91 -4.20
C PHE A 325 2.04 -11.36 -3.99
N ALA A 326 1.08 -11.85 -4.78
CA ALA A 326 0.56 -13.20 -4.63
C ALA A 326 1.65 -14.25 -4.88
N LEU A 327 2.38 -14.10 -5.99
CA LEU A 327 3.52 -14.97 -6.31
C LEU A 327 4.62 -14.88 -5.24
N GLN A 328 4.91 -13.68 -4.72
CA GLN A 328 5.92 -13.52 -3.66
C GLN A 328 5.51 -14.20 -2.36
N ALA A 329 4.24 -14.09 -1.96
CA ALA A 329 3.71 -14.78 -0.78
C ALA A 329 3.83 -16.30 -0.93
N TRP A 330 3.46 -16.84 -2.09
CA TRP A 330 3.61 -18.28 -2.37
C TRP A 330 5.07 -18.73 -2.41
N LEU A 331 5.93 -18.02 -3.14
CA LEU A 331 7.32 -18.40 -3.33
C LEU A 331 8.05 -18.50 -1.98
N GLU A 332 7.85 -17.53 -1.10
CA GLU A 332 8.63 -17.40 0.11
C GLU A 332 7.98 -18.08 1.32
N LEU A 333 6.65 -18.08 1.42
CA LEU A 333 5.92 -18.56 2.59
C LEU A 333 5.01 -19.77 2.30
N GLY A 334 4.89 -20.21 1.05
CA GLY A 334 4.07 -21.36 0.67
C GLY A 334 2.59 -21.21 0.97
N LEU A 335 1.88 -22.35 0.97
CA LEU A 335 0.45 -22.44 1.23
C LEU A 335 0.02 -21.79 2.56
N PRO A 336 0.69 -21.99 3.72
CA PRO A 336 0.31 -21.33 4.96
C PRO A 336 0.42 -19.81 4.87
N GLY A 337 1.46 -19.28 4.22
CA GLY A 337 1.58 -17.85 3.96
C GLY A 337 0.44 -17.32 3.10
N ALA A 338 0.11 -18.01 2.00
CA ALA A 338 -1.00 -17.67 1.13
C ALA A 338 -2.34 -17.69 1.89
N LEU A 339 -2.60 -18.71 2.71
CA LEU A 339 -3.80 -18.80 3.57
C LEU A 339 -3.90 -17.62 4.54
N LEU A 340 -2.79 -17.24 5.19
CA LEU A 340 -2.77 -16.13 6.14
C LEU A 340 -3.00 -14.79 5.45
N PHE A 341 -2.46 -14.57 4.25
CA PHE A 341 -2.74 -13.36 3.47
C PHE A 341 -4.17 -13.32 2.92
N ALA A 342 -4.71 -14.46 2.49
CA ALA A 342 -6.13 -14.59 2.13
C ALA A 342 -7.03 -14.24 3.31
N ALA A 343 -6.75 -14.80 4.49
CA ALA A 343 -7.48 -14.52 5.71
C ALA A 343 -7.37 -13.04 6.11
N PHE A 344 -6.18 -12.45 6.04
CA PHE A 344 -5.97 -11.02 6.31
C PHE A 344 -6.83 -10.13 5.40
N GLY A 345 -6.77 -10.34 4.08
CA GLY A 345 -7.54 -9.56 3.12
C GLY A 345 -9.05 -9.74 3.29
N ALA A 346 -9.51 -10.99 3.49
CA ALA A 346 -10.91 -11.29 3.75
C ALA A 346 -11.41 -10.62 5.04
N LEU A 347 -10.64 -10.67 6.13
CA LEU A 347 -11.00 -10.01 7.39
C LEU A 347 -11.13 -8.49 7.24
N VAL A 348 -10.26 -7.86 6.44
CA VAL A 348 -10.37 -6.42 6.15
C VAL A 348 -11.64 -6.11 5.37
N LEU A 349 -11.92 -6.82 4.27
CA LEU A 349 -13.11 -6.60 3.44
C LEU A 349 -14.41 -6.90 4.18
N LEU A 350 -14.46 -7.97 4.96
CA LEU A 350 -15.62 -8.33 5.80
C LEU A 350 -15.79 -7.34 6.95
N GLY A 351 -14.69 -6.83 7.51
CA GLY A 351 -14.72 -5.76 8.51
C GLY A 351 -15.31 -4.45 7.96
N ILE A 352 -14.96 -4.09 6.72
CA ILE A 352 -15.58 -2.95 6.01
C ILE A 352 -17.08 -3.20 5.81
N ALA A 353 -17.46 -4.39 5.34
CA ALA A 353 -18.86 -4.75 5.10
C ALA A 353 -19.71 -4.73 6.39
N GLY A 354 -19.12 -5.12 7.53
CA GLY A 354 -19.76 -5.12 8.84
C GLY A 354 -19.64 -3.82 9.64
N SER A 355 -19.01 -2.77 9.07
CA SER A 355 -18.71 -1.54 9.82
C SER A 355 -19.91 -0.65 10.15
N GLY A 356 -21.07 -0.90 9.52
CA GLY A 356 -22.27 -0.07 9.64
C GLY A 356 -22.13 1.34 9.05
N LYS A 357 -21.04 1.63 8.33
CA LYS A 357 -20.81 2.93 7.70
C LYS A 357 -21.67 3.13 6.46
N GLY A 358 -22.04 4.38 6.17
CA GLY A 358 -22.81 4.72 4.98
C GLY A 358 -22.13 4.29 3.68
N ARG A 359 -22.94 4.02 2.65
CA ARG A 359 -22.55 3.47 1.33
C ARG A 359 -21.35 4.18 0.69
N ARG A 360 -21.23 5.50 0.82
CA ARG A 360 -20.11 6.29 0.25
C ARG A 360 -18.77 5.99 0.93
N VAL A 361 -18.77 5.92 2.27
CA VAL A 361 -17.55 5.62 3.05
C VAL A 361 -17.11 4.19 2.78
N MET A 362 -18.05 3.24 2.78
CA MET A 362 -17.77 1.85 2.45
C MET A 362 -17.17 1.69 1.04
N ALA A 363 -17.69 2.41 0.04
CA ALA A 363 -17.14 2.43 -1.31
C ALA A 363 -15.70 2.96 -1.35
N LEU A 364 -15.40 4.07 -0.66
CA LEU A 364 -14.05 4.64 -0.60
C LEU A 364 -13.06 3.74 0.16
N GLN A 365 -13.51 3.06 1.22
CA GLN A 365 -12.70 2.06 1.93
C GLN A 365 -12.36 0.86 1.03
N ALA A 366 -13.32 0.40 0.23
CA ALA A 366 -13.09 -0.68 -0.74
C ALA A 366 -12.13 -0.25 -1.85
N GLY A 367 -12.29 0.97 -2.37
CA GLY A 367 -11.38 1.53 -3.38
C GLY A 367 -9.96 1.70 -2.86
N HIS A 368 -9.80 2.15 -1.61
CA HIS A 368 -8.52 2.24 -0.93
C HIS A 368 -7.83 0.87 -0.79
N PHE A 369 -8.58 -0.14 -0.35
CA PHE A 369 -8.07 -1.51 -0.24
C PHE A 369 -7.61 -2.04 -1.61
N ALA A 370 -8.43 -1.87 -2.65
CA ALA A 370 -8.11 -2.34 -3.99
C ALA A 370 -6.90 -1.62 -4.60
N ALA A 371 -6.78 -0.30 -4.40
CA ALA A 371 -5.61 0.47 -4.83
C ALA A 371 -4.33 0.00 -4.11
N GLY A 372 -4.39 -0.24 -2.79
CA GLY A 372 -3.27 -0.78 -2.03
C GLY A 372 -2.87 -2.18 -2.47
N LEU A 373 -3.84 -3.07 -2.67
CA LEU A 373 -3.60 -4.43 -3.20
C LEU A 373 -2.97 -4.38 -4.60
N PHE A 374 -3.43 -3.48 -5.47
CA PHE A 374 -2.86 -3.30 -6.79
C PHE A 374 -1.39 -2.83 -6.72
N LEU A 375 -1.07 -1.86 -5.85
CA LEU A 375 0.29 -1.35 -5.70
C LEU A 375 1.28 -2.39 -5.18
N ILE A 376 0.91 -3.21 -4.19
CA ILE A 376 1.80 -4.30 -3.73
C ILE A 376 1.89 -5.43 -4.75
N THR A 377 0.89 -5.55 -5.62
CA THR A 377 0.92 -6.54 -6.69
C THR A 377 1.80 -6.07 -7.83
N PHE A 378 1.68 -4.84 -8.32
CA PHE A 378 2.31 -4.44 -9.58
C PHE A 378 3.30 -3.25 -9.47
N GLY A 379 3.35 -2.58 -8.32
CA GLY A 379 4.13 -1.36 -8.09
C GLY A 379 5.46 -1.61 -7.41
N PHE A 380 5.43 -2.07 -6.16
CA PHE A 380 6.63 -2.30 -5.36
C PHE A 380 6.55 -3.62 -4.59
N GLY A 381 7.70 -4.17 -4.22
CA GLY A 381 7.76 -5.45 -3.51
C GLY A 381 7.10 -5.40 -2.14
N VAL A 382 6.33 -6.43 -1.82
CA VAL A 382 5.52 -6.47 -0.58
C VAL A 382 6.37 -6.37 0.69
N TRP A 383 7.67 -6.73 0.65
CA TRP A 383 8.60 -6.63 1.79
C TRP A 383 9.36 -5.31 1.90
N GLN A 384 9.07 -4.32 1.07
CA GLN A 384 9.69 -3.01 1.20
C GLN A 384 9.10 -2.25 2.39
N SER A 385 9.93 -1.95 3.39
CA SER A 385 9.49 -1.33 4.64
C SER A 385 8.76 0.01 4.43
N TRP A 386 9.22 0.85 3.50
CA TRP A 386 8.56 2.13 3.20
C TRP A 386 7.15 1.93 2.64
N GLY A 387 6.95 0.90 1.80
CA GLY A 387 5.67 0.56 1.21
C GLY A 387 4.69 0.02 2.25
N GLN A 388 5.15 -0.91 3.10
CA GLN A 388 4.36 -1.44 4.21
C GLN A 388 3.96 -0.35 5.21
N ALA A 389 4.92 0.49 5.62
CA ALA A 389 4.65 1.60 6.52
C ALA A 389 3.62 2.58 5.93
N SER A 390 3.73 2.90 4.63
CA SER A 390 2.78 3.76 3.92
C SER A 390 1.38 3.17 3.84
N LEU A 391 1.25 1.85 3.61
CA LEU A 391 -0.05 1.16 3.63
C LEU A 391 -0.69 1.25 5.02
N TRP A 392 0.06 0.95 6.07
CA TRP A 392 -0.43 1.04 7.45
C TRP A 392 -0.80 2.46 7.86
N LEU A 393 0.02 3.44 7.51
CA LEU A 393 -0.27 4.85 7.72
C LEU A 393 -1.57 5.24 7.00
N SER A 394 -1.71 4.90 5.72
CA SER A 394 -2.92 5.22 4.95
C SER A 394 -4.18 4.54 5.51
N ALA A 395 -4.07 3.31 6.01
CA ALA A 395 -5.17 2.61 6.68
C ALA A 395 -5.55 3.29 8.01
N ALA A 396 -4.57 3.73 8.79
CA ALA A 396 -4.82 4.53 10.00
C ALA A 396 -5.47 5.88 9.67
N MET A 397 -5.06 6.53 8.58
CA MET A 397 -5.70 7.76 8.10
C MET A 397 -7.15 7.52 7.67
N MET A 398 -7.44 6.38 7.02
CA MET A 398 -8.79 5.99 6.66
C MET A 398 -9.68 5.80 7.88
N VAL A 399 -9.16 5.18 8.94
CA VAL A 399 -9.87 5.05 10.23
C VAL A 399 -10.13 6.42 10.85
N ALA A 400 -9.12 7.29 10.91
CA ALA A 400 -9.25 8.65 11.47
C ALA A 400 -10.28 9.49 10.70
N ALA A 401 -10.20 9.53 9.36
CA ALA A 401 -11.14 10.24 8.51
C ALA A 401 -12.58 9.72 8.66
N SER A 402 -12.75 8.40 8.77
CA SER A 402 -14.06 7.76 8.98
C SER A 402 -14.68 8.04 10.35
N ARG A 403 -13.88 8.48 11.34
CA ARG A 403 -14.34 8.93 12.66
C ARG A 403 -14.73 10.40 12.65
N ALA A 404 -13.89 11.26 12.07
CA ALA A 404 -14.16 12.70 11.96
C ALA A 404 -15.52 12.99 11.30
N ARG A 405 -15.97 12.13 10.37
CA ARG A 405 -17.25 12.28 9.65
C ARG A 405 -18.47 11.69 10.36
N ALA A 406 -18.31 10.70 11.24
CA ALA A 406 -19.45 9.99 11.82
C ALA A 406 -20.36 10.86 12.70
N ARG A 407 -19.95 12.09 13.03
CA ARG A 407 -20.74 13.05 13.82
C ARG A 407 -21.12 14.34 13.08
N THR A 408 -20.56 14.63 11.90
CA THR A 408 -21.07 15.72 11.06
C THR A 408 -22.44 15.33 10.49
N ASP A 409 -22.60 14.06 10.10
CA ASP A 409 -23.87 13.53 9.59
C ASP A 409 -24.96 13.47 10.70
N THR A 410 -24.60 13.48 12.00
CA THR A 410 -25.58 13.57 13.12
C THR A 410 -25.92 15.00 13.54
N GLY A 411 -25.26 16.01 12.97
CA GLY A 411 -25.53 17.43 13.24
C GLY A 411 -26.15 18.20 12.07
N GLU A 412 -26.32 17.54 10.92
CA GLU A 412 -27.05 18.07 9.75
C GLU A 412 -28.51 17.55 9.68
N GLU A 413 -28.97 16.78 10.68
CA GLU A 413 -30.36 16.31 10.82
C GLU A 413 -31.23 17.16 11.75
N ASP A 414 -30.71 18.27 12.32
CA ASP A 414 -31.48 19.23 13.14
C ASP A 414 -31.78 20.54 12.38
#